data_AF-A0A2M7SSZ5-F1
#
_entry.id   AF-A0A2M7SSZ5-F1
#
_cell.length_a   1.000
_cell.length_b   1.000
_cell.length_c   1.000
_cell.angle_alpha   90.00
_cell.angle_beta   90.00
_cell.angle_gamma   90.00
#
_symmetry.space_group_name_H-M   'P 1'
#
loop_
_entity.id
_entity.type
_entity.pdbx_description
1 polymer ?
#
loop_
_entity_poly.entity_id
_entity_poly.type
_entity_poly.pdbx_seq_one_letter_code
_entity_poly.pdbx_strand_id
1 'polypeptide(L)'
;MKISFLILLLFIFFVSACNLPGGSGATQAPAPGESTGPCGDGVCSGPEDAQNCPTDCPSSPAGTSQPAPVHQGDAPLYLTTMTHMEGNFTDDRDQAVFLRHVEELRYGMDLAEEYNALLTIESEKPFARANTIWNLNIMAEARDRGFGVGTHCDFGFQSELMPVEQYAQFFAENKALVDALVGAENNLGCSGGGGVNDWAQAASMAGFKYLDGIVGMHYLSMPLENRPDSTWTDDYIRT
;
A
#
# COMPACT_ATOMS: atom_id res chain seq x y z
N MET A 1 -43.86 -12.00 36.10
CA MET A 1 -44.23 -10.56 35.97
C MET A 1 -43.06 -9.57 36.02
N LYS A 2 -41.78 -9.99 35.97
CA LYS A 2 -40.64 -9.04 35.91
C LYS A 2 -39.72 -9.19 34.68
N ILE A 3 -39.86 -10.27 33.89
CA ILE A 3 -39.04 -10.50 32.68
C ILE A 3 -39.80 -10.05 31.41
N SER A 4 -41.14 -10.10 31.40
CA SER A 4 -41.94 -9.66 30.24
C SER A 4 -42.03 -8.13 30.07
N PHE A 5 -41.64 -7.33 31.07
CA PHE A 5 -41.66 -5.87 30.97
C PHE A 5 -40.38 -5.30 30.33
N LEU A 6 -39.26 -6.03 30.40
CA LEU A 6 -37.98 -5.57 29.88
C LEU A 6 -37.86 -5.75 28.35
N ILE A 7 -38.51 -6.78 27.80
CA ILE A 7 -38.51 -7.06 26.34
C ILE A 7 -39.42 -6.06 25.60
N LEU A 8 -40.49 -5.57 26.24
CA LEU A 8 -41.40 -4.59 25.64
C LEU A 8 -40.78 -3.18 25.59
N LEU A 9 -39.88 -2.84 26.53
CA LEU A 9 -39.16 -1.56 26.54
C LEU A 9 -38.00 -1.50 25.53
N LEU A 10 -37.35 -2.64 25.23
CA LEU A 10 -36.28 -2.69 24.23
C LEU A 10 -36.80 -2.63 22.78
N PHE A 11 -38.04 -3.08 22.53
CA PHE A 11 -38.66 -2.99 21.20
C PHE A 11 -39.18 -1.58 20.86
N ILE A 12 -39.45 -0.73 21.85
CA ILE A 12 -39.92 0.66 21.63
C ILE A 12 -38.75 1.59 21.25
N PHE A 13 -37.51 1.26 21.62
CA PHE A 13 -36.33 2.05 21.26
C PHE A 13 -35.79 1.77 19.84
N PHE A 14 -36.20 0.69 19.18
CA PHE A 14 -35.71 0.31 17.84
C PHE A 14 -36.59 0.80 16.67
N VAL A 15 -37.74 1.43 16.93
CA VAL A 15 -38.67 1.89 15.88
C VAL A 15 -38.78 3.42 15.78
N SER A 16 -37.92 4.17 16.49
CA SER A 16 -38.03 5.64 16.58
C SER A 16 -36.87 6.44 15.97
N ALA A 17 -36.03 5.82 15.13
CA ALA A 17 -34.94 6.52 14.41
C ALA A 17 -35.18 6.72 12.90
N CYS A 18 -36.38 6.41 12.40
CA CYS A 18 -36.75 6.67 11.00
C CYS A 18 -38.12 7.36 10.93
N ASN A 19 -38.16 8.67 11.19
CA ASN A 19 -39.23 9.57 10.75
C ASN A 19 -38.77 11.03 10.86
N LEU A 20 -38.11 11.53 9.81
CA LEU A 20 -37.97 12.96 9.55
C LEU A 20 -38.82 13.30 8.31
N PRO A 21 -39.73 14.30 8.37
CA PRO A 21 -40.66 14.59 7.28
C PRO A 21 -39.95 15.23 6.09
N GLY A 22 -40.38 14.85 4.90
CA GLY A 22 -39.92 15.41 3.63
C GLY A 22 -40.27 16.90 3.50
N GLY A 23 -39.26 17.69 3.12
CA GLY A 23 -39.41 19.01 2.54
C GLY A 23 -39.10 18.92 1.05
N SER A 24 -40.15 18.92 0.23
CA SER A 24 -40.08 19.22 -1.20
C SER A 24 -39.93 20.73 -1.37
N GLY A 25 -38.94 21.18 -2.15
CA GLY A 25 -38.83 22.59 -2.52
C GLY A 25 -37.43 23.00 -2.93
N ALA A 26 -36.96 22.52 -4.09
CA ALA A 26 -35.84 23.14 -4.77
C ALA A 26 -36.32 24.42 -5.50
N THR A 27 -35.66 25.54 -5.19
CA THR A 27 -35.15 26.61 -6.07
C THR A 27 -36.06 27.39 -7.03
N GLN A 28 -36.04 28.73 -6.88
CA GLN A 28 -35.76 29.75 -7.92
C GLN A 28 -35.56 31.11 -7.19
N ALA A 29 -34.64 32.02 -7.53
CA ALA A 29 -33.98 32.36 -8.78
C ALA A 29 -32.72 33.25 -8.50
N PRO A 30 -32.09 33.89 -9.50
CA PRO A 30 -31.38 33.34 -10.66
C PRO A 30 -29.89 33.76 -10.63
N ALA A 31 -29.00 32.98 -11.24
CA ALA A 31 -27.67 33.46 -11.62
C ALA A 31 -27.25 32.86 -12.97
N PRO A 32 -26.49 33.62 -13.77
CA PRO A 32 -26.50 33.52 -15.23
C PRO A 32 -25.44 32.56 -15.75
N GLY A 33 -25.76 31.88 -16.85
CA GLY A 33 -24.80 31.21 -17.71
C GLY A 33 -24.82 29.70 -17.57
N GLU A 34 -25.82 29.05 -18.16
CA GLU A 34 -25.62 27.69 -18.64
C GLU A 34 -24.58 27.73 -19.77
N SER A 35 -23.33 27.35 -19.49
CA SER A 35 -22.44 26.83 -20.52
C SER A 35 -22.82 25.37 -20.74
N THR A 36 -23.75 25.09 -21.67
CA THR A 36 -24.09 23.71 -22.07
C THR A 36 -23.02 23.10 -22.99
N GLY A 37 -21.74 23.32 -22.68
CA GLY A 37 -20.61 22.81 -23.41
C GLY A 37 -19.45 22.56 -22.45
N PRO A 38 -18.46 21.75 -22.84
CA PRO A 38 -17.30 21.45 -21.99
C PRO A 38 -16.40 22.68 -21.77
N CYS A 39 -16.80 23.91 -22.11
CA CYS A 39 -15.97 25.08 -21.87
C CYS A 39 -16.82 26.21 -21.28
N GLY A 40 -16.24 27.03 -20.43
CA GLY A 40 -16.76 28.30 -19.94
C GLY A 40 -17.07 28.35 -18.45
N ASP A 41 -16.65 27.35 -17.67
CA ASP A 41 -16.78 27.34 -16.20
C ASP A 41 -15.53 27.90 -15.48
N GLY A 42 -14.48 28.25 -16.24
CA GLY A 42 -13.22 28.77 -15.73
C GLY A 42 -12.27 27.70 -15.18
N VAL A 43 -12.56 26.40 -15.36
CA VAL A 43 -11.78 25.29 -14.80
C VAL A 43 -11.42 24.27 -15.88
N CYS A 44 -10.16 24.24 -16.31
CA CYS A 44 -9.65 23.23 -17.23
C CYS A 44 -9.75 21.81 -16.65
N SER A 45 -10.77 21.03 -17.03
CA SER A 45 -11.02 19.70 -16.44
C SER A 45 -11.65 18.69 -17.41
N GLY A 46 -11.54 17.39 -17.10
CA GLY A 46 -12.14 16.34 -17.93
C GLY A 46 -11.53 16.27 -19.34
N PRO A 47 -12.35 16.30 -20.42
CA PRO A 47 -11.86 16.24 -21.81
C PRO A 47 -11.35 17.58 -22.35
N GLU A 48 -11.29 18.61 -21.53
CA GLU A 48 -10.89 19.95 -21.94
C GLU A 48 -9.38 20.06 -22.17
N ASP A 49 -9.01 20.72 -23.27
CA ASP A 49 -7.64 21.02 -23.61
C ASP A 49 -7.54 22.40 -24.27
N ALA A 50 -6.31 22.87 -24.48
CA ALA A 50 -6.06 24.17 -25.08
C ALA A 50 -6.54 24.31 -26.54
N GLN A 51 -6.92 23.21 -27.20
CA GLN A 51 -7.41 23.21 -28.58
C GLN A 51 -8.94 23.25 -28.63
N ASN A 52 -9.62 22.60 -27.69
CA ASN A 52 -11.08 22.52 -27.65
C ASN A 52 -11.74 23.53 -26.69
N CYS A 53 -11.05 23.94 -25.62
CA CYS A 53 -11.51 24.88 -24.60
C CYS A 53 -10.44 25.92 -24.23
N PRO A 54 -10.00 26.76 -25.18
CA PRO A 54 -8.91 27.72 -24.98
C PRO A 54 -9.24 28.83 -23.96
N THR A 55 -10.52 29.00 -23.60
CA THR A 55 -10.96 29.98 -22.61
C THR A 55 -10.64 29.54 -21.19
N ASP A 56 -10.79 28.25 -20.88
CA ASP A 56 -10.54 27.69 -19.54
C ASP A 56 -9.16 27.02 -19.45
N CYS A 57 -8.66 26.51 -20.58
CA CYS A 57 -7.34 25.90 -20.74
C CYS A 57 -6.43 26.81 -21.58
N PRO A 58 -5.82 27.87 -21.01
CA PRO A 58 -4.92 28.72 -21.77
C PRO A 58 -3.75 27.88 -22.31
N SER A 59 -3.55 27.93 -23.63
CA SER A 59 -2.35 27.41 -24.28
C SER A 59 -1.15 28.12 -23.67
N SER A 60 -0.46 27.45 -22.74
CA SER A 60 0.79 27.96 -22.22
C SER A 60 1.70 28.29 -23.40
N PRO A 61 2.38 29.46 -23.43
CA PRO A 61 3.54 29.60 -24.29
C PRO A 61 4.44 28.40 -23.99
N ALA A 62 5.13 27.87 -25.00
CA ALA A 62 6.15 26.85 -24.83
C ALA A 62 7.24 27.38 -23.89
N GLY A 63 6.94 27.38 -22.60
CA GLY A 63 7.85 27.50 -21.50
C GLY A 63 8.53 26.16 -21.51
N THR A 64 9.77 26.16 -21.93
CA THR A 64 10.74 25.19 -21.46
C THR A 64 10.55 25.08 -19.96
N SER A 65 9.82 24.08 -19.50
CA SER A 65 9.99 23.52 -18.17
C SER A 65 11.34 22.82 -18.19
N GLN A 66 12.38 23.61 -18.40
CA GLN A 66 13.70 23.27 -17.95
C GLN A 66 13.50 23.10 -16.45
N PRO A 67 13.75 21.91 -15.90
CA PRO A 67 13.72 21.71 -14.46
C PRO A 67 14.48 22.86 -13.83
N ALA A 68 13.94 23.46 -12.78
CA ALA A 68 14.67 24.46 -12.01
C ALA A 68 16.10 23.93 -11.81
N PRO A 69 17.14 24.76 -12.02
CA PRO A 69 18.51 24.30 -11.87
C PRO A 69 18.62 23.65 -10.49
N VAL A 70 18.88 22.34 -10.47
CA VAL A 70 19.13 21.62 -9.22
C VAL A 70 20.31 22.32 -8.59
N HIS A 71 20.08 22.98 -7.45
CA HIS A 71 21.16 23.52 -6.65
C HIS A 71 22.10 22.34 -6.35
N GLN A 72 23.29 22.34 -6.96
CA GLN A 72 24.32 21.38 -6.59
C GLN A 72 24.65 21.61 -5.11
N GLY A 73 24.16 20.71 -4.25
CA GLY A 73 24.36 20.79 -2.80
C GLY A 73 23.18 20.28 -1.97
N ASP A 74 21.95 20.37 -2.46
CA ASP A 74 20.76 20.28 -1.58
C ASP A 74 19.72 19.22 -1.99
N ALA A 75 20.07 18.24 -2.83
CA ALA A 75 19.21 17.05 -2.97
C ALA A 75 19.58 16.08 -1.83
N PRO A 76 18.79 16.00 -0.74
CA PRO A 76 19.08 15.05 0.32
C PRO A 76 19.09 13.63 -0.25
N LEU A 77 20.22 12.93 -0.09
CA LEU A 77 20.26 11.49 -0.28
C LEU A 77 19.64 10.85 0.95
N TYR A 78 18.40 10.38 0.81
CA TYR A 78 17.76 9.54 1.82
C TYR A 78 18.19 8.09 1.57
N LEU A 79 19.02 7.57 2.46
CA LEU A 79 19.37 6.16 2.50
C LEU A 79 18.56 5.50 3.62
N THR A 80 17.82 4.46 3.28
CA THR A 80 17.18 3.57 4.24
C THR A 80 17.59 2.14 3.90
N THR A 81 17.53 1.27 4.90
CA THR A 81 17.62 -0.17 4.70
C THR A 81 16.26 -0.77 4.95
N MET A 82 15.98 -1.84 4.21
CA MET A 82 14.84 -2.69 4.46
C MET A 82 15.31 -4.00 5.07
N THR A 83 14.70 -4.35 6.20
CA THR A 83 15.01 -5.58 6.93
C THR A 83 13.84 -6.52 6.75
N HIS A 84 14.08 -7.68 6.15
CA HIS A 84 13.06 -8.71 5.96
C HIS A 84 13.02 -9.66 7.15
N MET A 85 11.81 -9.92 7.64
CA MET A 85 11.52 -11.05 8.51
C MET A 85 10.99 -12.19 7.65
N GLU A 86 11.92 -13.00 7.17
CA GLU A 86 11.73 -14.02 6.13
C GLU A 86 10.83 -15.19 6.57
N GLY A 87 10.15 -15.81 5.61
CA GLY A 87 9.18 -16.89 5.83
C GLY A 87 9.78 -18.25 6.15
N ASN A 88 11.10 -18.41 6.01
CA ASN A 88 11.81 -19.65 6.33
C ASN A 88 12.04 -19.84 7.84
N PHE A 89 11.78 -18.82 8.66
CA PHE A 89 11.92 -18.89 10.11
C PHE A 89 10.70 -19.54 10.78
N THR A 90 10.83 -19.82 12.08
CA THR A 90 9.84 -20.54 12.88
C THR A 90 9.24 -19.68 14.00
N ASP A 91 9.20 -18.37 13.83
CA ASP A 91 8.76 -17.41 14.87
C ASP A 91 7.37 -17.71 15.44
N ASP A 92 6.44 -18.19 14.61
CA ASP A 92 5.09 -18.55 15.02
C ASP A 92 4.98 -19.90 15.74
N ARG A 93 6.08 -20.65 15.82
CA ARG A 93 6.15 -22.00 16.39
C ARG A 93 7.14 -22.09 17.56
N ASP A 94 8.17 -21.26 17.56
CA ASP A 94 9.22 -21.21 18.58
C ASP A 94 9.37 -19.79 19.13
N GLN A 95 8.87 -19.60 20.34
CA GLN A 95 8.92 -18.30 21.02
C GLN A 95 10.35 -17.80 21.25
N ALA A 96 11.33 -18.70 21.44
CA ALA A 96 12.71 -18.27 21.67
C ALA A 96 13.33 -17.68 20.40
N VAL A 97 13.00 -18.23 19.23
CA VAL A 97 13.40 -17.66 17.92
C VAL A 97 12.76 -16.29 17.75
N PHE A 98 11.46 -16.16 18.00
CA PHE A 98 10.75 -14.90 17.92
C PHE A 98 11.34 -13.82 18.85
N LEU A 99 11.57 -14.15 20.13
CA LEU A 99 12.12 -13.20 21.10
C LEU A 99 13.54 -12.75 20.74
N ARG A 100 14.35 -13.64 20.15
CA ARG A 100 15.68 -13.27 19.65
C ARG A 100 15.56 -12.26 18.50
N HIS A 101 14.71 -12.51 17.52
CA HIS A 101 14.49 -11.56 16.42
C HIS A 101 13.93 -10.22 16.92
N VAL A 102 13.04 -10.22 17.93
CA VAL A 102 12.57 -9.00 18.59
C VAL A 102 13.72 -8.20 19.22
N GLU A 103 14.65 -8.88 19.91
CA GLU A 103 15.84 -8.25 20.49
C GLU A 103 16.75 -7.65 19.41
N GLU A 104 16.98 -8.39 18.32
CA GLU A 104 17.78 -7.94 17.18
C GLU A 104 17.15 -6.73 16.46
N LEU A 105 15.82 -6.73 16.27
CA LEU A 105 15.09 -5.60 15.71
C LEU A 105 15.18 -4.36 16.59
N ARG A 106 15.04 -4.51 17.92
CA ARG A 106 15.21 -3.38 18.85
C ARG A 106 16.62 -2.82 18.79
N TYR A 107 17.63 -3.68 18.79
CA TYR A 107 19.01 -3.25 18.61
C TYR A 107 19.20 -2.47 17.31
N GLY A 108 18.67 -2.97 16.18
CA GLY A 108 18.73 -2.27 14.90
C GLY A 108 18.04 -0.91 14.92
N MET A 109 16.84 -0.83 15.50
CA MET A 109 16.09 0.41 15.66
C MET A 109 16.82 1.42 16.56
N ASP A 110 17.35 0.98 17.71
CA ASP A 110 18.11 1.83 18.63
C ASP A 110 19.36 2.41 17.94
N LEU A 111 20.06 1.58 17.16
CA LEU A 111 21.22 2.01 16.38
C LEU A 111 20.83 3.02 15.29
N ALA A 112 19.72 2.79 14.57
CA ALA A 112 19.27 3.72 13.54
C ALA A 112 18.92 5.09 14.12
N GLU A 113 18.23 5.12 15.26
CA GLU A 113 17.91 6.35 15.99
C GLU A 113 19.15 7.14 16.40
N GLU A 114 20.23 6.47 16.86
CA GLU A 114 21.50 7.13 17.23
C GLU A 114 22.07 7.99 16.09
N TYR A 115 21.86 7.55 14.84
CA TYR A 115 22.35 8.22 13.64
C TYR A 115 21.29 9.05 12.91
N ASN A 116 20.09 9.24 13.49
CA ASN A 116 18.94 9.86 12.81
C ASN A 116 18.59 9.18 11.47
N ALA A 117 18.77 7.86 11.40
CA ALA A 117 18.41 7.04 10.26
C ALA A 117 17.03 6.41 10.46
N LEU A 118 16.38 6.05 9.35
CA LEU A 118 15.13 5.30 9.34
C LEU A 118 15.34 3.94 8.68
N LEU A 119 14.80 2.91 9.31
CA LEU A 119 14.65 1.56 8.78
C LEU A 119 13.22 1.34 8.27
N THR A 120 13.07 0.40 7.35
CA THR A 120 11.80 -0.25 7.06
C THR A 120 11.90 -1.72 7.46
N ILE A 121 10.93 -2.23 8.23
CA ILE A 121 10.87 -3.63 8.65
C ILE A 121 9.69 -4.28 7.95
N GLU A 122 9.95 -5.34 7.18
CA GLU A 122 8.92 -6.07 6.47
C GLU A 122 8.72 -7.46 7.06
N SER A 123 7.47 -7.89 7.21
CA SER A 123 7.16 -9.17 7.83
C SER A 123 6.49 -10.15 6.88
N GLU A 124 7.03 -11.36 6.81
CA GLU A 124 6.35 -12.53 6.26
C GLU A 124 5.43 -13.18 7.31
N LYS A 125 4.61 -14.13 6.88
CA LYS A 125 3.58 -14.84 7.64
C LYS A 125 4.04 -15.35 9.03
N PRO A 126 5.14 -16.12 9.23
CA PRO A 126 5.56 -16.60 10.54
C PRO A 126 5.79 -15.45 11.52
N PHE A 127 6.57 -14.44 11.12
CA PHE A 127 6.87 -13.33 12.00
C PHE A 127 5.64 -12.47 12.30
N ALA A 128 4.83 -12.17 11.28
CA ALA A 128 3.59 -11.42 11.45
C ALA A 128 2.60 -12.14 12.41
N ARG A 129 2.45 -13.46 12.28
CA ARG A 129 1.62 -14.25 13.21
C ARG A 129 2.20 -14.29 14.61
N ALA A 130 3.52 -14.44 14.74
CA ALA A 130 4.21 -14.53 16.03
C ALA A 130 3.92 -13.33 16.94
N ASN A 131 3.83 -12.13 16.36
CA ASN A 131 3.48 -10.90 17.07
C ASN A 131 2.15 -11.01 17.84
N THR A 132 1.16 -11.71 17.25
CA THR A 132 -0.14 -11.96 17.88
C THR A 132 -0.09 -13.18 18.80
N ILE A 133 0.51 -14.28 18.37
CA ILE A 133 0.59 -15.54 19.13
C ILE A 133 1.27 -15.33 20.50
N TRP A 134 2.38 -14.61 20.51
CA TRP A 134 3.17 -14.35 21.71
C TRP A 134 2.78 -13.05 22.43
N ASN A 135 1.73 -12.37 21.96
CA ASN A 135 1.21 -11.13 22.52
C ASN A 135 2.30 -10.04 22.70
N LEU A 136 3.09 -9.84 21.65
CA LEU A 136 4.16 -8.84 21.60
C LEU A 136 4.20 -8.28 20.18
N ASN A 137 3.63 -7.10 19.97
CA ASN A 137 3.54 -6.48 18.66
C ASN A 137 4.73 -5.52 18.41
N ILE A 138 5.88 -6.07 18.02
CA ILE A 138 7.08 -5.31 17.67
C ILE A 138 6.88 -4.46 16.41
N MET A 139 5.95 -4.83 15.53
CA MET A 139 5.64 -4.06 14.32
C MET A 139 4.94 -2.74 14.66
N ALA A 140 4.02 -2.76 15.63
CA ALA A 140 3.43 -1.53 16.16
C ALA A 140 4.48 -0.67 16.89
N GLU A 141 5.40 -1.29 17.64
CA GLU A 141 6.52 -0.57 18.26
C GLU A 141 7.40 0.13 17.21
N ALA A 142 7.75 -0.55 16.11
CA ALA A 142 8.50 0.05 15.01
C ALA A 142 7.77 1.27 14.40
N ARG A 143 6.47 1.12 14.09
CA ARG A 143 5.64 2.23 13.60
C ARG A 143 5.61 3.41 14.59
N ASP A 144 5.40 3.14 15.87
CA ASP A 144 5.26 4.17 16.90
C ASP A 144 6.58 4.92 17.15
N ARG A 145 7.71 4.29 16.84
CA ARG A 145 9.05 4.90 16.80
C ARG A 145 9.34 5.67 15.51
N GLY A 146 8.45 5.63 14.52
CA GLY A 146 8.58 6.35 13.24
C GLY A 146 9.29 5.56 12.14
N PHE A 147 9.54 4.26 12.35
CA PHE A 147 10.09 3.39 11.31
C PHE A 147 9.05 2.97 10.28
N GLY A 148 9.52 2.64 9.09
CA GLY A 148 8.69 2.02 8.06
C GLY A 148 8.31 0.60 8.44
N VAL A 149 7.09 0.21 8.08
CA VAL A 149 6.57 -1.15 8.27
C VAL A 149 5.96 -1.62 6.95
N GLY A 150 6.27 -2.84 6.56
CA GLY A 150 5.83 -3.39 5.27
C GLY A 150 5.57 -4.88 5.31
N THR A 151 5.20 -5.41 4.15
CA THR A 151 4.89 -6.82 3.99
C THR A 151 5.98 -7.53 3.21
N HIS A 152 6.56 -8.57 3.78
CA HIS A 152 7.43 -9.47 3.02
C HIS A 152 6.60 -10.66 2.53
N CYS A 153 6.75 -11.03 1.26
CA CYS A 153 5.86 -12.00 0.61
C CYS A 153 6.41 -13.43 0.54
N ASP A 154 7.71 -13.60 0.22
CA ASP A 154 8.38 -14.90 0.03
C ASP A 154 7.60 -15.93 -0.81
N PHE A 155 7.08 -15.50 -1.96
CA PHE A 155 6.45 -16.42 -2.91
C PHE A 155 6.73 -16.04 -4.36
N GLY A 156 6.41 -16.95 -5.28
CA GLY A 156 6.37 -16.66 -6.71
C GLY A 156 7.54 -17.22 -7.52
N PHE A 157 8.74 -17.34 -6.94
CA PHE A 157 9.93 -17.81 -7.67
C PHE A 157 9.72 -19.18 -8.34
N GLN A 158 9.08 -20.08 -7.61
CA GLN A 158 8.76 -21.45 -8.06
C GLN A 158 7.30 -21.61 -8.50
N SER A 159 6.54 -20.52 -8.60
CA SER A 159 5.13 -20.59 -8.98
C SER A 159 4.96 -20.90 -10.46
N GLU A 160 3.94 -21.67 -10.78
CA GLU A 160 3.42 -21.78 -12.14
C GLU A 160 2.65 -20.52 -12.54
N LEU A 161 2.43 -20.34 -13.85
CA LEU A 161 1.62 -19.25 -14.38
C LEU A 161 0.17 -19.43 -13.93
N MET A 162 -0.44 -18.35 -13.44
CA MET A 162 -1.81 -18.33 -12.96
C MET A 162 -2.50 -16.98 -13.25
N PRO A 163 -3.84 -16.91 -13.16
CA PRO A 163 -4.56 -15.64 -13.27
C PRO A 163 -4.11 -14.63 -12.21
N VAL A 164 -4.05 -13.35 -12.59
CA VAL A 164 -3.56 -12.27 -11.71
C VAL A 164 -4.43 -12.13 -10.46
N GLU A 165 -5.73 -12.39 -10.55
CA GLU A 165 -6.67 -12.39 -9.43
C GLU A 165 -6.31 -13.46 -8.40
N GLN A 166 -5.85 -14.63 -8.86
CA GLN A 166 -5.43 -15.72 -7.98
C GLN A 166 -4.10 -15.37 -7.31
N TYR A 167 -3.16 -14.80 -8.07
CA TYR A 167 -1.86 -14.39 -7.53
C TYR A 167 -2.00 -13.25 -6.51
N ALA A 168 -2.92 -12.31 -6.74
CA ALA A 168 -3.25 -11.22 -5.82
C ALA A 168 -3.75 -11.70 -4.44
N GLN A 169 -4.35 -12.89 -4.36
CA GLN A 169 -4.79 -13.42 -3.07
C GLN A 169 -3.60 -13.72 -2.14
N PHE A 170 -2.47 -14.19 -2.66
CA PHE A 170 -1.29 -14.42 -1.84
C PHE A 170 -0.77 -13.11 -1.22
N PHE A 171 -0.72 -12.04 -2.01
CA PHE A 171 -0.38 -10.70 -1.51
C PHE A 171 -1.40 -10.23 -0.46
N ALA A 172 -2.69 -10.40 -0.72
CA ALA A 172 -3.74 -9.97 0.20
C ALA A 172 -3.69 -10.71 1.54
N GLU A 173 -3.36 -12.01 1.54
CA GLU A 173 -3.16 -12.80 2.75
C GLU A 173 -2.00 -12.26 3.60
N ASN A 174 -0.84 -12.01 3.00
CA ASN A 174 0.30 -11.43 3.71
C ASN A 174 -0.03 -10.03 4.23
N LYS A 175 -0.63 -9.19 3.37
CA LYS A 175 -1.01 -7.82 3.71
C LYS A 175 -1.94 -7.78 4.91
N ALA A 176 -2.97 -8.63 4.94
CA ALA A 176 -3.96 -8.65 6.00
C ALA A 176 -3.34 -8.93 7.38
N LEU A 177 -2.30 -9.77 7.45
CA LEU A 177 -1.60 -10.06 8.70
C LEU A 177 -0.88 -8.81 9.22
N VAL A 178 -0.17 -8.10 8.36
CA VAL A 178 0.58 -6.89 8.75
C VAL A 178 -0.38 -5.73 9.02
N ASP A 179 -1.43 -5.56 8.22
CA ASP A 179 -2.50 -4.56 8.44
C ASP A 179 -3.13 -4.72 9.84
N ALA A 180 -3.31 -5.95 10.31
CA ALA A 180 -3.83 -6.22 11.65
C ALA A 180 -2.88 -5.79 12.78
N LEU A 181 -1.57 -5.72 12.52
CA LEU A 181 -0.57 -5.31 13.50
C LEU A 181 -0.41 -3.79 13.57
N VAL A 182 -0.45 -3.10 12.42
CA VAL A 182 -0.06 -1.69 12.32
C VAL A 182 -1.15 -0.77 11.80
N GLY A 183 -2.30 -1.28 11.34
CA GLY A 183 -3.32 -0.50 10.63
C GLY A 183 -3.02 -0.45 9.12
N ALA A 184 -4.08 -0.58 8.30
CA ALA A 184 -3.95 -0.71 6.85
C ALA A 184 -3.33 0.53 6.17
N GLU A 185 -3.46 1.69 6.79
CA GLU A 185 -2.86 2.96 6.36
C GLU A 185 -1.34 3.01 6.52
N ASN A 186 -0.76 2.13 7.34
CA ASN A 186 0.68 2.12 7.65
C ASN A 186 1.45 1.05 6.84
N ASN A 187 0.77 0.03 6.30
CA ASN A 187 1.38 -1.05 5.53
C ASN A 187 1.16 -0.84 4.02
N LEU A 188 1.99 0.01 3.42
CA LEU A 188 1.81 0.47 2.03
C LEU A 188 2.73 -0.22 1.01
N GLY A 189 3.82 -0.82 1.47
CA GLY A 189 4.85 -1.45 0.63
C GLY A 189 4.91 -2.96 0.79
N CYS A 190 5.43 -3.63 -0.23
CA CYS A 190 5.88 -5.01 -0.11
C CYS A 190 7.04 -5.37 -1.05
N SER A 191 7.76 -6.42 -0.65
CA SER A 191 8.77 -7.09 -1.47
C SER A 191 8.60 -8.61 -1.48
N GLY A 192 9.42 -9.31 -2.27
CA GLY A 192 9.55 -10.78 -2.24
C GLY A 192 8.46 -11.56 -2.99
N GLY A 193 7.50 -10.90 -3.65
CA GLY A 193 6.38 -11.52 -4.36
C GLY A 193 6.58 -11.71 -5.87
N GLY A 194 7.82 -11.82 -6.34
CA GLY A 194 8.18 -11.86 -7.78
C GLY A 194 8.10 -13.25 -8.42
N GLY A 195 8.11 -13.32 -9.76
CA GLY A 195 8.10 -14.59 -10.48
C GLY A 195 7.59 -14.46 -11.91
N VAL A 196 7.09 -15.55 -12.49
CA VAL A 196 6.53 -15.57 -13.86
C VAL A 196 5.17 -14.87 -13.99
N ASN A 197 4.48 -14.67 -12.87
CA ASN A 197 3.15 -14.07 -12.83
C ASN A 197 3.24 -12.54 -12.87
N ASP A 198 2.13 -11.87 -13.21
CA ASP A 198 2.02 -10.41 -13.15
C ASP A 198 1.96 -9.92 -11.69
N TRP A 199 3.14 -9.90 -11.06
CA TRP A 199 3.33 -9.55 -9.66
C TRP A 199 3.02 -8.09 -9.37
N ALA A 200 3.26 -7.19 -10.32
CA ALA A 200 3.02 -5.76 -10.16
C ALA A 200 1.51 -5.47 -10.08
N GLN A 201 0.75 -6.01 -11.02
CA GLN A 201 -0.70 -5.88 -11.02
C GLN A 201 -1.33 -6.61 -9.83
N ALA A 202 -0.84 -7.80 -9.48
CA ALA A 202 -1.34 -8.56 -8.32
C ALA A 202 -1.13 -7.82 -6.99
N ALA A 203 0.04 -7.24 -6.76
CA ALA A 203 0.32 -6.44 -5.57
C ALA A 203 -0.56 -5.18 -5.51
N SER A 204 -0.76 -4.52 -6.65
CA SER A 204 -1.66 -3.37 -6.76
C SER A 204 -3.11 -3.74 -6.41
N MET A 205 -3.59 -4.89 -6.89
CA MET A 205 -4.93 -5.42 -6.58
C MET A 205 -5.10 -5.77 -5.10
N ALA A 206 -4.03 -6.21 -4.44
CA ALA A 206 -4.02 -6.42 -2.99
C ALA A 206 -4.01 -5.10 -2.18
N GLY A 207 -3.78 -3.96 -2.83
CA GLY A 207 -3.85 -2.64 -2.20
C GLY A 207 -2.50 -2.03 -1.82
N PHE A 208 -1.38 -2.65 -2.20
CA PHE A 208 -0.06 -2.04 -2.05
C PHE A 208 0.11 -0.81 -2.95
N LYS A 209 0.89 0.17 -2.47
CA LYS A 209 1.14 1.46 -3.14
C LYS A 209 2.50 1.50 -3.82
N TYR A 210 3.45 0.72 -3.33
CA TYR A 210 4.75 0.59 -3.93
C TYR A 210 5.29 -0.82 -3.73
N LEU A 211 6.26 -1.16 -4.57
CA LEU A 211 7.04 -2.38 -4.49
C LEU A 211 8.50 -1.99 -4.35
N ASP A 212 9.23 -2.74 -3.54
CA ASP A 212 10.66 -2.57 -3.31
C ASP A 212 11.35 -3.95 -3.30
N GLY A 213 12.67 -3.95 -3.10
CA GLY A 213 13.44 -5.20 -3.07
C GLY A 213 13.41 -6.02 -4.37
N ILE A 214 13.29 -5.36 -5.53
CA ILE A 214 13.23 -6.04 -6.83
C ILE A 214 14.57 -6.72 -7.15
N VAL A 215 14.56 -8.05 -7.08
CA VAL A 215 15.68 -8.94 -7.41
C VAL A 215 15.45 -9.73 -8.71
N GLY A 216 16.45 -10.50 -9.15
CA GLY A 216 16.48 -11.16 -10.47
C GLY A 216 15.24 -11.97 -10.86
N MET A 217 14.61 -12.66 -9.90
CA MET A 217 13.37 -13.41 -10.15
C MET A 217 12.19 -12.57 -10.67
N HIS A 218 12.17 -11.26 -10.43
CA HIS A 218 11.10 -10.38 -10.91
C HIS A 218 11.12 -10.21 -12.43
N TYR A 219 12.27 -10.42 -13.07
CA TYR A 219 12.39 -10.38 -14.53
C TYR A 219 11.71 -11.57 -15.21
N LEU A 220 11.33 -12.63 -14.48
CA LEU A 220 10.64 -13.79 -15.05
C LEU A 220 9.26 -13.42 -15.63
N SER A 221 8.61 -12.36 -15.16
CA SER A 221 7.34 -11.87 -15.72
C SER A 221 7.52 -11.02 -16.98
N MET A 222 8.77 -10.64 -17.30
CA MET A 222 9.07 -9.77 -18.43
C MET A 222 9.42 -10.59 -19.68
N PRO A 223 8.98 -10.14 -20.87
CA PRO A 223 9.51 -10.63 -22.14
C PRO A 223 11.04 -10.52 -22.18
N LEU A 224 11.71 -11.44 -22.88
CA LEU A 224 13.18 -11.52 -22.91
C LEU A 224 13.81 -10.23 -23.44
N GLU A 225 13.15 -9.58 -24.41
CA GLU A 225 13.57 -8.29 -24.98
C GLU A 225 13.57 -7.12 -23.99
N ASN A 226 12.88 -7.26 -22.86
CA ASN A 226 12.79 -6.25 -21.80
C ASN A 226 13.67 -6.57 -20.59
N ARG A 227 14.45 -7.66 -20.64
CA ARG A 227 15.41 -8.04 -19.59
C ARG A 227 16.77 -7.35 -19.81
N PRO A 228 17.68 -7.34 -18.82
CA PRO A 228 18.94 -6.59 -18.93
C PRO A 228 19.77 -6.89 -20.18
N ASP A 229 19.81 -8.16 -20.60
CA ASP A 229 20.31 -8.60 -21.90
C ASP A 229 19.79 -10.02 -22.24
N SER A 230 20.17 -10.56 -23.41
CA SER A 230 19.72 -11.87 -23.90
C SER A 230 20.22 -13.07 -23.10
N THR A 231 21.17 -12.89 -22.17
CA THR A 231 21.67 -13.94 -21.28
C THR A 231 20.76 -14.16 -20.07
N TRP A 232 19.86 -13.21 -19.76
CA TRP A 232 18.87 -13.31 -18.68
C TRP A 232 17.68 -14.20 -19.06
N THR A 233 17.97 -15.43 -19.46
CA THR A 233 16.97 -16.46 -19.76
C THR A 233 16.26 -16.93 -18.50
N ASP A 234 15.11 -17.61 -18.66
CA ASP A 234 14.42 -18.24 -17.52
C ASP A 234 15.32 -19.25 -16.81
N ASP A 235 16.12 -20.02 -17.56
CA ASP A 235 17.08 -20.98 -17.00
C ASP A 235 18.15 -20.26 -16.17
N TYR A 236 18.72 -19.16 -16.68
CA TYR A 236 19.74 -18.39 -15.95
C TYR A 236 19.20 -17.82 -14.63
N ILE A 237 17.96 -17.34 -14.61
CA ILE A 237 17.35 -16.77 -13.39
C ILE A 237 17.01 -17.88 -12.37
N ARG A 238 16.80 -19.11 -12.84
CA ARG A 238 16.41 -20.25 -12.01
C ARG A 238 17.57 -21.10 -11.49
N THR A 239 18.80 -20.82 -11.93
CA THR A 239 20.04 -21.44 -11.43
C THR A 239 20.65 -20.66 -10.29
#